data_AF-A0A0B6RLQ4-F1
#
_entry.id   AF-A0A0B6RLQ4-F1
#
_cell.length_a   1.000
_cell.length_b   1.000
_cell.length_c   1.000
_cell.angle_alpha   90.00
_cell.angle_beta   90.00
_cell.angle_gamma   90.00
#
_symmetry.space_group_name_H-M   'P 1'
#
loop_
_entity.id
_entity.type
_entity.pdbx_description
1 polymer ?
#
loop_
_entity_poly.entity_id
_entity_poly.type
_entity_poly.pdbx_seq_one_letter_code
_entity_poly.pdbx_strand_id
1 'polypeptide(L)'
;MLQLHEYRAILHPVLLDAVPTGPANIKRGLAAIDKALKERTTVHRAMYREGLGWVDFVWGTEGRWPPDARGRRKGEKGISHVLEARPRKDGMTAGQALATLHRMVRTIAEGAETGRFSVKSVERIIVGRDGTEVHLIKRPGSNAWALTVFIEQD
;
A
#
# COMPACT_ATOMS: atom_id res chain seq x y z
N MET A 1 30.47 -38.29 8.99
CA MET A 1 29.03 -37.97 9.03
C MET A 1 28.89 -36.75 9.93
N LEU A 2 28.91 -35.54 9.35
CA LEU A 2 28.87 -34.29 10.13
C LEU A 2 27.43 -33.99 10.56
N GLN A 3 27.25 -33.60 11.83
CA GLN A 3 25.93 -33.30 12.40
C GLN A 3 25.32 -32.04 11.76
N LEU A 4 23.98 -32.00 11.66
CA LEU A 4 23.16 -30.92 11.08
C LEU A 4 23.43 -29.50 11.61
N HIS A 5 24.14 -29.38 12.73
CA HIS A 5 24.46 -28.09 13.36
C HIS A 5 25.56 -27.32 12.62
N GLU A 6 26.41 -28.00 11.82
CA GLU A 6 27.55 -27.37 11.14
C GLU A 6 27.25 -26.90 9.70
N TYR A 7 26.06 -27.22 9.16
CA TYR A 7 25.66 -26.79 7.82
C TYR A 7 25.25 -25.31 7.73
N ARG A 8 25.07 -24.62 8.87
CA ARG A 8 24.68 -23.21 8.91
C ARG A 8 25.81 -22.22 8.64
N ALA A 9 27.06 -22.68 8.53
CA ALA A 9 28.24 -21.81 8.40
C ALA A 9 28.84 -21.71 6.99
N ILE A 10 28.28 -22.37 5.96
CA ILE A 10 28.94 -22.52 4.65
C ILE A 10 28.17 -21.87 3.47
N LEU A 11 27.05 -21.19 3.72
CA LEU A 11 26.42 -20.36 2.68
C LEU A 11 26.75 -18.88 2.93
N HIS A 12 27.65 -18.40 2.09
CA HIS A 12 28.09 -17.02 1.95
C HIS A 12 26.96 -15.98 2.14
N PRO A 13 27.26 -14.81 2.74
CA PRO A 13 26.33 -13.70 2.80
C PRO A 13 26.29 -13.05 1.41
N VAL A 14 25.47 -13.58 0.51
CA VAL A 14 24.77 -12.67 -0.40
C VAL A 14 23.90 -11.85 0.53
N LEU A 15 24.30 -10.61 0.75
CA LEU A 15 23.52 -9.61 1.45
C LEU A 15 22.24 -9.41 0.61
N LEU A 16 21.27 -10.33 0.75
CA LEU A 16 19.88 -9.98 0.54
C LEU A 16 19.67 -8.87 1.54
N ASP A 17 19.55 -7.62 1.07
CA ASP A 17 19.10 -6.52 1.91
C ASP A 17 17.95 -7.04 2.77
N ALA A 18 18.17 -7.08 4.09
CA ALA A 18 17.23 -7.73 4.98
C ALA A 18 15.86 -7.12 4.73
N VAL A 19 14.90 -7.96 4.33
CA VAL A 19 13.55 -7.51 4.03
C VAL A 19 13.02 -6.78 5.27
N PRO A 20 12.61 -5.50 5.15
CA PRO A 20 12.22 -4.75 6.33
C PRO A 20 10.94 -5.36 6.92
N THR A 21 10.93 -5.57 8.22
CA THR A 21 9.78 -6.09 8.98
C THR A 21 9.42 -5.14 10.13
N GLY A 22 8.18 -5.25 10.63
CA GLY A 22 7.70 -4.50 11.80
C GLY A 22 7.99 -2.99 11.72
N PRO A 23 8.58 -2.38 12.76
CA PRO A 23 8.85 -0.93 12.80
C PRO A 23 9.71 -0.40 11.64
N ALA A 24 10.68 -1.18 11.15
CA ALA A 24 11.54 -0.76 10.04
C ALA A 24 10.75 -0.64 8.72
N ASN A 25 9.80 -1.55 8.50
CA ASN A 25 8.92 -1.52 7.34
C ASN A 25 7.95 -0.33 7.40
N ILE A 26 7.41 -0.04 8.59
CA ILE A 26 6.54 1.14 8.80
C ILE A 26 7.30 2.42 8.54
N LYS A 27 8.51 2.57 9.11
CA LYS A 27 9.37 3.75 8.86
C LYS A 27 9.64 3.94 7.37
N ARG A 28 9.91 2.85 6.64
CA ARG A 28 10.11 2.87 5.19
C ARG A 28 8.85 3.33 4.45
N GLY A 29 7.69 2.79 4.82
CA GLY A 29 6.41 3.19 4.23
C GLY A 29 6.09 4.66 4.47
N LEU A 30 6.30 5.18 5.67
CA LEU A 30 6.12 6.60 5.98
C LEU A 30 7.04 7.48 5.14
N ALA A 31 8.33 7.13 5.05
CA ALA A 31 9.27 7.86 4.18
C ALA A 31 8.88 7.80 2.69
N ALA A 32 8.28 6.69 2.25
CA ALA A 32 7.74 6.58 0.90
C ALA A 32 6.52 7.47 0.66
N ILE A 33 5.64 7.65 1.65
CA ILE A 33 4.56 8.65 1.60
C ILE A 33 5.14 10.05 1.49
N ASP A 34 6.09 10.42 2.37
CA ASP A 34 6.70 11.74 2.34
C ASP A 34 7.35 12.05 0.98
N LYS A 35 8.08 11.07 0.42
CA LYS A 35 8.65 11.18 -0.92
C LYS A 35 7.57 11.35 -1.99
N ALA A 36 6.55 10.50 -1.98
CA ALA A 36 5.45 10.56 -2.95
C ALA A 36 4.73 11.91 -2.92
N LEU A 37 4.51 12.49 -1.73
CA LEU A 37 3.88 13.79 -1.54
C LEU A 37 4.78 14.94 -2.05
N LYS A 38 6.06 14.92 -1.67
CA LYS A 38 7.03 15.96 -2.03
C LYS A 38 7.29 15.99 -3.53
N GLU A 39 7.46 14.83 -4.14
CA GLU A 39 7.86 14.69 -5.55
C GLU A 39 6.68 14.42 -6.48
N ARG A 40 5.47 14.21 -5.94
CA ARG A 40 4.26 13.83 -6.70
C ARG A 40 4.50 12.62 -7.61
N THR A 41 5.20 11.62 -7.07
CA THR A 41 5.73 10.49 -7.83
C THR A 41 5.37 9.13 -7.23
N THR A 42 5.40 8.09 -8.06
CA THR A 42 5.24 6.71 -7.59
C THR A 42 6.53 6.24 -6.93
N VAL A 43 6.42 5.69 -5.73
CA VAL A 43 7.56 5.11 -5.02
C VAL A 43 7.50 3.59 -5.12
N HIS A 44 8.38 3.03 -5.93
CA HIS A 44 8.51 1.58 -6.09
C HIS A 44 9.13 0.94 -4.85
N ARG A 45 8.68 -0.28 -4.52
CA ARG A 45 9.16 -1.06 -3.36
C ARG A 45 9.12 -0.23 -2.07
N ALA A 46 8.00 0.50 -1.91
CA ALA A 46 7.76 1.39 -0.77
C ALA A 46 7.68 0.60 0.54
N MET A 47 7.07 -0.58 0.51
CA MET A 47 6.97 -1.48 1.67
C MET A 47 7.08 -2.94 1.24
N TYR A 48 7.40 -3.82 2.18
CA TYR A 48 7.25 -5.26 1.98
C TYR A 48 6.08 -5.79 2.80
N ARG A 49 5.31 -6.74 2.28
CA ARG A 49 4.32 -7.48 3.07
C ARG A 49 4.43 -8.97 2.75
N GLU A 50 4.50 -9.79 3.79
CA GLU A 50 4.47 -11.24 3.63
C GLU A 50 3.19 -11.69 2.91
N GLY A 51 3.32 -12.67 2.02
CA GLY A 51 2.23 -13.12 1.14
C GLY A 51 1.94 -12.20 -0.07
N LEU A 52 2.47 -10.98 -0.10
CA LEU A 52 2.29 -10.02 -1.20
C LEU A 52 3.61 -9.65 -1.90
N GLY A 53 4.73 -9.68 -1.17
CA GLY A 53 6.02 -9.20 -1.64
C GLY A 53 6.16 -7.68 -1.51
N TRP A 54 6.89 -7.07 -2.45
CA TRP A 54 7.04 -5.62 -2.48
C TRP A 54 5.75 -4.92 -2.92
N VAL A 55 5.44 -3.84 -2.21
CA VAL A 55 4.30 -2.97 -2.41
C VAL A 55 4.79 -1.61 -2.90
N ASP A 56 4.35 -1.18 -4.08
CA ASP A 56 4.60 0.18 -4.56
C ASP A 56 3.52 1.15 -4.07
N PHE A 57 3.92 2.38 -3.80
CA PHE A 57 3.02 3.49 -3.49
C PHE A 57 2.81 4.33 -4.74
N VAL A 58 1.70 4.05 -5.43
CA VAL A 58 1.35 4.70 -6.70
C VAL A 58 0.85 6.12 -6.44
N TRP A 59 1.47 7.12 -7.06
CA TRP A 59 0.95 8.50 -7.03
C TRP A 59 -0.44 8.54 -7.66
N GLY A 60 -0.56 8.02 -8.88
CA GLY A 60 -1.83 7.77 -9.53
C GLY A 60 -2.40 8.97 -10.26
N THR A 61 -3.73 9.06 -10.28
CA THR A 61 -4.47 10.15 -10.94
C THR A 61 -5.79 10.38 -10.20
N GLU A 62 -6.25 11.62 -10.17
CA GLU A 62 -7.56 12.00 -9.63
C GLU A 62 -8.73 11.55 -10.52
N GLY A 63 -8.44 11.05 -11.73
CA GLY A 63 -9.45 10.59 -12.68
C GLY A 63 -10.07 11.71 -13.51
N ARG A 64 -10.89 11.34 -14.49
CA ARG A 64 -11.51 12.26 -15.45
C ARG A 64 -12.79 12.90 -14.90
N TRP A 65 -12.98 14.20 -15.17
CA TRP A 65 -14.23 14.94 -14.93
C TRP A 65 -15.27 14.71 -16.05
N PRO A 66 -16.58 14.71 -15.78
CA PRO A 66 -17.24 14.83 -14.48
C PRO A 66 -17.26 13.51 -13.67
N PRO A 67 -17.43 13.58 -12.34
CA PRO A 67 -17.69 12.40 -11.51
C PRO A 67 -19.07 11.79 -11.82
N ASP A 68 -19.23 10.50 -11.54
CA ASP A 68 -20.52 9.83 -11.58
C ASP A 68 -21.44 10.21 -10.41
N ALA A 69 -22.67 9.69 -10.38
CA ALA A 69 -23.64 9.94 -9.32
C ALA A 69 -23.18 9.53 -7.90
N ARG A 70 -22.13 8.70 -7.80
CA ARG A 70 -21.50 8.29 -6.52
C ARG A 70 -20.21 9.07 -6.24
N GLY A 71 -19.97 10.14 -6.98
CA GLY A 71 -18.79 10.99 -6.86
C GLY A 71 -17.50 10.40 -7.42
N ARG A 72 -17.55 9.24 -8.10
CA ARG A 72 -16.38 8.51 -8.61
C ARG A 72 -15.94 9.08 -9.96
N ARG A 73 -14.64 9.30 -10.14
CA ARG A 73 -14.08 9.69 -11.44
C ARG A 73 -13.47 8.50 -12.15
N LYS A 74 -13.68 8.41 -13.47
CA LYS A 74 -13.12 7.32 -14.27
C LYS A 74 -11.59 7.38 -14.23
N GLY A 75 -10.97 6.29 -13.77
CA GLY A 75 -9.52 6.13 -13.70
C GLY A 75 -8.88 6.62 -12.40
N GLU A 76 -9.65 7.16 -11.45
CA GLU A 76 -9.15 7.62 -10.16
C GLU A 76 -8.45 6.49 -9.38
N LYS A 77 -7.22 6.73 -8.90
CA LYS A 77 -6.43 5.75 -8.14
C LYS A 77 -5.24 6.39 -7.43
N GLY A 78 -4.70 5.71 -6.42
CA GLY A 78 -3.42 6.05 -5.79
C GLY A 78 -3.50 7.19 -4.79
N ILE A 79 -2.34 7.68 -4.39
CA ILE A 79 -2.19 8.73 -3.36
C ILE A 79 -2.91 10.02 -3.77
N SER A 80 -2.78 10.45 -5.04
CA SER A 80 -3.43 11.67 -5.52
C SER A 80 -4.96 11.60 -5.40
N HIS A 81 -5.53 10.42 -5.67
CA HIS A 81 -6.96 10.19 -5.48
C HIS A 81 -7.37 10.28 -4.00
N VAL A 82 -6.60 9.70 -3.08
CA VAL A 82 -6.91 9.79 -1.64
C VAL A 82 -6.89 11.25 -1.17
N LEU A 83 -5.90 12.03 -1.61
CA LEU A 83 -5.75 13.44 -1.22
C LEU A 83 -6.84 14.36 -1.81
N GLU A 84 -7.36 14.05 -2.99
CA GLU A 84 -8.44 14.83 -3.62
C GLU A 84 -9.82 14.37 -3.17
N ALA A 85 -10.08 13.07 -3.27
CA ALA A 85 -11.41 12.53 -3.17
C ALA A 85 -11.88 12.45 -1.72
N ARG A 86 -11.00 12.20 -0.75
CA ARG A 86 -11.41 12.12 0.66
C ARG A 86 -11.87 13.46 1.21
N PRO A 87 -11.19 14.60 0.96
CA PRO A 87 -11.75 15.91 1.28
C PRO A 87 -13.08 16.19 0.60
N ARG A 88 -13.20 15.89 -0.70
CA ARG A 88 -14.41 16.19 -1.47
C ARG A 88 -15.61 15.30 -1.13
N LYS A 89 -15.39 14.00 -0.93
CA LYS A 89 -16.44 13.00 -0.71
C LYS A 89 -16.80 12.86 0.76
N ASP A 90 -15.80 12.91 1.63
CA ASP A 90 -15.94 12.54 3.04
C ASP A 90 -15.81 13.78 3.96
N GLY A 91 -15.67 14.98 3.39
CA GLY A 91 -15.54 16.24 4.14
C GLY A 91 -14.22 16.39 4.91
N MET A 92 -13.21 15.56 4.61
CA MET A 92 -11.94 15.57 5.33
C MET A 92 -11.12 16.85 5.07
N THR A 93 -10.44 17.32 6.11
CA THR A 93 -9.34 18.27 5.95
C THR A 93 -8.14 17.61 5.27
N ALA A 94 -7.24 18.42 4.69
CA ALA A 94 -5.98 17.91 4.14
C ALA A 94 -5.15 17.13 5.17
N GLY A 95 -5.15 17.58 6.44
CA GLY A 95 -4.47 16.88 7.53
C GLY A 95 -5.09 15.50 7.83
N GLN A 96 -6.42 15.38 7.76
CA GLN A 96 -7.09 14.09 7.91
C GLN A 96 -6.81 13.15 6.73
N ALA A 97 -6.75 13.66 5.50
CA ALA A 97 -6.35 12.88 4.33
C ALA A 97 -4.89 12.36 4.45
N LEU A 98 -3.98 13.18 4.98
CA LEU A 98 -2.61 12.76 5.29
C LEU A 98 -2.57 11.68 6.39
N ALA A 99 -3.32 11.87 7.48
CA ALA A 99 -3.42 10.89 8.55
C ALA A 99 -3.95 9.53 8.04
N THR A 100 -4.86 9.57 7.06
CA THR A 100 -5.37 8.39 6.37
C THR A 100 -4.27 7.63 5.60
N LEU A 101 -3.34 8.34 4.95
CA LEU A 101 -2.17 7.71 4.31
C LEU A 101 -1.20 7.11 5.35
N HIS A 102 -1.07 7.69 6.54
CA HIS A 102 -0.27 7.11 7.62
C HIS A 102 -0.94 5.86 8.22
N ARG A 103 -2.27 5.86 8.39
CA ARG A 103 -3.03 4.67 8.80
C ARG A 103 -2.88 3.55 7.78
N MET A 104 -2.97 3.86 6.49
CA MET A 104 -2.72 2.92 5.39
C MET A 104 -1.38 2.18 5.54
N VAL A 105 -0.29 2.89 5.85
CA VAL A 105 1.04 2.29 6.07
C VAL A 105 0.98 1.26 7.21
N ARG A 106 0.35 1.61 8.33
CA ARG A 106 0.20 0.71 9.48
C ARG A 106 -0.68 -0.49 9.13
N THR A 107 -1.79 -0.28 8.44
CA THR A 107 -2.68 -1.36 7.99
C THR A 107 -1.95 -2.32 7.05
N ILE A 108 -1.13 -1.83 6.12
CA ILE A 108 -0.33 -2.70 5.25
C ILE A 108 0.73 -3.48 6.04
N ALA A 109 1.38 -2.84 7.03
CA ALA A 109 2.42 -3.50 7.82
C ALA A 109 1.87 -4.54 8.80
N GLU A 110 0.74 -4.24 9.44
CA GLU A 110 0.30 -4.93 10.65
C GLU A 110 -1.16 -5.40 10.60
N GLY A 111 -1.89 -5.08 9.53
CA GLY A 111 -3.28 -5.48 9.36
C GLY A 111 -3.44 -6.92 8.88
N ALA A 112 -4.64 -7.45 9.05
CA ALA A 112 -5.02 -8.78 8.60
C ALA A 112 -5.60 -8.73 7.18
N GLU A 113 -5.35 -9.77 6.39
CA GLU A 113 -6.06 -9.94 5.12
C GLU A 113 -7.53 -10.27 5.41
N THR A 114 -8.44 -9.42 4.96
CA THR A 114 -9.89 -9.58 5.14
C THR A 114 -10.58 -10.06 3.87
N GLY A 115 -9.88 -10.05 2.73
CA GLY A 115 -10.40 -10.60 1.50
C GLY A 115 -9.37 -10.67 0.38
N ARG A 116 -9.56 -11.64 -0.53
CA ARG A 116 -8.76 -11.81 -1.73
C ARG A 116 -9.65 -12.19 -2.90
N PHE A 117 -9.48 -11.49 -4.00
CA PHE A 117 -10.28 -11.65 -5.20
C PHE A 117 -9.37 -11.66 -6.41
N SER A 118 -9.54 -12.66 -7.28
CA SER A 118 -8.78 -12.78 -8.51
C SER A 118 -9.73 -12.80 -9.69
N VAL A 119 -9.58 -11.85 -10.60
CA VAL A 119 -10.36 -11.78 -11.84
C VAL A 119 -9.40 -11.66 -13.02
N LYS A 120 -9.41 -12.67 -13.89
CA LYS A 120 -8.43 -12.82 -14.98
C LYS A 120 -7.01 -12.79 -14.40
N SER A 121 -6.26 -11.75 -14.71
CA SER A 121 -4.86 -11.57 -14.33
C SER A 121 -4.67 -10.41 -13.34
N VAL A 122 -5.78 -9.94 -12.76
CA VAL A 122 -5.80 -8.90 -11.72
C VAL A 122 -6.15 -9.55 -10.38
N GLU A 123 -5.33 -9.29 -9.39
CA GLU A 123 -5.54 -9.72 -8.01
C GLU A 123 -5.84 -8.50 -7.14
N ARG A 124 -6.85 -8.59 -6.29
CA ARG A 124 -7.20 -7.59 -5.29
C ARG A 124 -7.15 -8.25 -3.93
N ILE A 125 -6.36 -7.68 -3.05
CA ILE A 125 -6.28 -8.05 -1.63
C ILE A 125 -6.82 -6.89 -0.82
N ILE A 126 -7.58 -7.22 0.21
CA ILE A 126 -8.13 -6.29 1.17
C ILE A 126 -7.42 -6.55 2.49
N VAL A 127 -6.83 -5.51 3.05
CA VAL A 127 -6.16 -5.56 4.36
C VAL A 127 -6.88 -4.62 5.31
N GLY A 128 -7.38 -5.15 6.41
CA GLY A 128 -8.13 -4.41 7.43
C GLY A 128 -7.32 -4.25 8.72
N ARG A 129 -7.44 -3.07 9.34
CA ARG A 129 -6.95 -2.80 10.69
C ARG A 129 -7.64 -1.57 11.27
N ASP A 130 -8.13 -1.64 12.51
CA ASP A 130 -8.62 -0.49 13.29
C ASP A 130 -9.60 0.40 12.48
N GLY A 131 -10.62 -0.20 11.86
CA GLY A 131 -11.61 0.49 11.02
C GLY A 131 -11.08 1.05 9.69
N THR A 132 -9.80 0.84 9.38
CA THR A 132 -9.17 1.22 8.11
C THR A 132 -9.05 0.01 7.19
N GLU A 133 -9.60 0.13 5.99
CA GLU A 133 -9.52 -0.89 4.94
C GLU A 133 -8.64 -0.39 3.78
N VAL A 134 -7.59 -1.15 3.45
CA VAL A 134 -6.69 -0.88 2.32
C VAL A 134 -6.94 -1.90 1.23
N HIS A 135 -7.34 -1.42 0.04
CA HIS A 135 -7.34 -2.25 -1.16
C HIS A 135 -5.99 -2.17 -1.85
N LEU A 136 -5.41 -3.34 -2.06
CA LEU A 136 -4.18 -3.54 -2.79
C LEU A 136 -4.55 -4.26 -4.08
N ILE A 137 -4.27 -3.66 -5.25
CA ILE A 137 -4.59 -4.25 -6.56
C ILE A 137 -3.32 -4.53 -7.37
N LYS A 138 -3.00 -5.81 -7.62
CA LYS A 138 -1.91 -6.27 -8.47
C LYS A 138 -2.38 -6.55 -9.90
N ARG A 139 -1.62 -6.06 -10.88
CA ARG A 139 -1.84 -6.30 -12.32
C ARG A 139 -0.64 -7.06 -12.91
N PRO A 140 -0.77 -7.70 -14.07
CA PRO A 140 0.35 -8.38 -14.71
C PRO A 140 1.48 -7.41 -14.99
N GLY A 141 2.72 -7.83 -14.72
CA GLY A 141 3.92 -7.01 -14.92
C GLY A 141 4.06 -5.84 -13.93
N SER A 142 3.20 -5.76 -12.91
CA SER A 142 3.15 -4.65 -11.97
C SER A 142 3.36 -5.15 -10.53
N ASN A 143 4.40 -4.63 -9.86
CA ASN A 143 4.49 -4.65 -8.39
C ASN A 143 3.58 -3.58 -7.75
N ALA A 144 2.87 -2.82 -8.58
CA ALA A 144 1.98 -1.77 -8.13
C ALA A 144 0.73 -2.37 -7.50
N TRP A 145 0.47 -1.94 -6.28
CA TRP A 145 -0.80 -2.12 -5.60
C TRP A 145 -1.51 -0.76 -5.62
N ALA A 146 -2.56 -0.63 -6.43
CA ALA A 146 -3.30 0.63 -6.49
C ALA A 146 -4.08 0.83 -5.19
N LEU A 147 -3.63 1.80 -4.38
CA LEU A 147 -4.16 2.09 -3.06
C LEU A 147 -5.50 2.82 -3.18
N THR A 148 -6.54 2.23 -2.60
CA THR A 148 -7.72 2.97 -2.14
C THR A 148 -7.91 2.60 -0.69
N VAL A 149 -7.88 3.60 0.19
CA VAL A 149 -8.22 3.42 1.61
C VAL A 149 -9.62 3.90 1.86
N PHE A 150 -10.41 3.10 2.58
CA PHE A 150 -11.68 3.51 3.18
C PHE A 150 -11.53 3.50 4.70
N ILE A 151 -12.23 4.41 5.35
CA ILE A 151 -12.39 4.43 6.81
C ILE A 151 -13.90 4.29 7.03
N GLU A 152 -14.33 3.29 7.78
CA GLU A 152 -15.71 3.25 8.27
C GLU A 152 -15.90 4.43 9.23
N GLN A 153 -16.88 5.28 8.93
CA GLN A 153 -17.32 6.31 9.88
C GLN A 153 -18.35 5.63 10.80
N ASP A 154 -18.08 5.63 12.10
CA ASP A 154 -19.05 5.27 13.14
C ASP A 154 -20.30 6.17 13.07
#